data_AF-A0A7J6BK54-F1
#
_entry.id   AF-A0A7J6BK54-F1
#
_cell.length_a   1.000
_cell.length_b   1.000
_cell.length_c   1.000
_cell.angle_alpha   90.00
_cell.angle_beta   90.00
_cell.angle_gamma   90.00
#
_symmetry.space_group_name_H-M   'P 1'
#
loop_
_entity.id
_entity.type
_entity.pdbx_description
1 polymer ?
#
loop_
_entity_poly.entity_id
_entity_poly.type
_entity_poly.pdbx_seq_one_letter_code
_entity_poly.pdbx_strand_id
1 'polypeptide(L)'
;MEEKHMQSVLIALLRQDRVQLWTEPFISDQQKIQELAQKYVSATEFTLEEVISTLESIRADTSRKDEGNKQFKETAVASLELHLPKTTEIKKKKVQIKTKLDITTQELKKRISEEYGFKHFNLILTGKTLSPGKRLDEQNVKSNSKIMVLVVSSEQEKTEMLKNEEKTRQQDEGFQRTQKGFQILSERDGSEDPATTPFLEIADQKGNPLQIPDSERKALILAMGFHEKGRALMKKRNHSAALSHLLQADEQFNKCNSALLKTVDNYAVLQLDVVWCYQALQQLDCLKDARERLERAEDCFKRCYGEQQSRLQQIKGHTGGEDVLFLRLYLLQSLLAYYDGNKNQALNKLRNVEELYGQLCLDPEKMLQLLALGFSEQEARLGLRACRGNVEEAEAHHAEEEGEEGAEGARAREEEAPSAGHQHSGGAGLQ
;
A
#
# COMPACT_ATOMS: atom_id res chain seq x y z
N MET A 1 9.91 -2.67 17.49
CA MET A 1 8.52 -2.15 17.51
C MET A 1 8.30 -1.44 18.85
N GLU A 2 8.58 -2.10 19.96
CA GLU A 2 8.51 -1.56 21.33
C GLU A 2 9.31 -0.27 21.55
N GLU A 3 10.59 -0.22 21.15
CA GLU A 3 11.42 0.99 21.29
C GLU A 3 10.78 2.23 20.64
N LYS A 4 10.15 2.06 19.47
CA LYS A 4 9.50 3.16 18.75
C LYS A 4 8.20 3.60 19.42
N HIS A 5 7.39 2.64 19.84
CA HIS A 5 6.20 2.91 20.66
C HIS A 5 6.57 3.74 21.89
N MET A 6 7.59 3.30 22.63
CA MET A 6 8.08 3.97 23.84
C MET A 6 8.56 5.40 23.53
N GLN A 7 9.37 5.58 22.49
CA GLN A 7 9.80 6.91 22.04
C GLN A 7 8.61 7.82 21.75
N SER A 8 7.59 7.35 21.04
CA SER A 8 6.40 8.16 20.71
C SER A 8 5.61 8.55 21.95
N VAL A 9 5.41 7.63 22.91
CA VAL A 9 4.73 7.90 24.18
C VAL A 9 5.49 8.97 24.97
N LEU A 10 6.81 8.82 25.14
CA LEU A 10 7.60 9.79 25.90
C LEU A 10 7.70 11.14 25.19
N ILE A 11 7.75 11.18 23.85
CA ILE A 11 7.69 12.43 23.09
C ILE A 11 6.35 13.15 23.30
N ALA A 12 5.23 12.42 23.40
CA ALA A 12 3.93 13.01 23.68
C ALA A 12 3.90 13.64 25.09
N LEU A 13 4.43 12.95 26.10
CA LEU A 13 4.55 13.49 27.47
C LEU A 13 5.46 14.72 27.53
N LEU A 14 6.62 14.69 26.87
CA LEU A 14 7.52 15.84 26.75
C LEU A 14 6.82 17.05 26.13
N ARG A 15 5.99 16.84 25.11
CA ARG A 15 5.21 17.92 24.49
C ARG A 15 4.14 18.46 25.43
N GLN A 16 3.43 17.59 26.15
CA GLN A 16 2.42 17.97 27.12
C GLN A 16 3.01 18.84 28.24
N ASP A 17 4.18 18.44 28.75
CA ASP A 17 4.91 19.17 29.79
C ASP A 17 5.76 20.33 29.24
N ARG A 18 5.78 20.54 27.93
CA ARG A 18 6.59 21.55 27.22
C ARG A 18 8.09 21.46 27.51
N VAL A 19 8.58 20.25 27.70
CA VAL A 19 10.00 19.97 27.98
C VAL A 19 10.77 19.83 26.66
N GLN A 20 11.92 20.49 26.59
CA GLN A 20 12.86 20.38 25.49
C GLN A 20 14.16 19.77 26.01
N LEU A 21 14.47 18.53 25.60
CA LEU A 21 15.65 17.82 26.11
C LEU A 21 16.98 18.36 25.56
N TRP A 22 16.95 19.16 24.49
CA TRP A 22 18.11 19.79 23.88
C TRP A 22 18.39 21.21 24.43
N THR A 23 17.77 21.59 25.54
CA THR A 23 18.01 22.87 26.23
C THR A 23 18.46 22.62 27.67
N GLU A 24 19.09 23.62 28.29
CA GLU A 24 19.38 23.56 29.74
C GLU A 24 18.09 23.42 30.57
N PRO A 25 18.11 22.70 31.70
CA PRO A 25 19.25 22.01 32.32
C PRO A 25 19.50 20.59 31.77
N PHE A 26 18.68 20.11 30.83
CA PHE A 26 18.69 18.70 30.39
C PHE A 26 19.92 18.31 29.56
N ILE A 27 20.66 19.27 29.01
CA ILE A 27 21.92 19.00 28.32
C ILE A 27 23.00 18.63 29.35
N SER A 28 23.10 19.41 30.42
CA SER A 28 24.24 19.40 31.33
C SER A 28 24.02 18.57 32.59
N ASP A 29 22.77 18.40 33.02
CA ASP A 29 22.41 17.76 34.28
C ASP A 29 21.68 16.42 34.06
N GLN A 30 22.40 15.30 34.28
CA GLN A 30 21.81 13.96 34.21
C GLN A 30 20.77 13.71 35.31
N GLN A 31 20.87 14.40 36.44
CA GLN A 31 19.93 14.24 37.54
C GLN A 31 18.54 14.77 37.17
N LYS A 32 18.46 15.81 36.34
CA LYS A 32 17.19 16.31 35.79
C LYS A 32 16.51 15.31 34.86
N ILE A 33 17.28 14.50 34.13
CA ILE A 33 16.72 13.42 33.31
C ILE A 33 16.19 12.31 34.21
N GLN A 34 16.88 11.96 35.29
CA GLN A 34 16.40 10.97 36.25
C GLN A 34 15.12 11.43 36.97
N GLU A 35 15.04 12.68 37.40
CA GLU A 35 13.83 13.27 37.98
C GLU A 35 12.65 13.20 37.00
N LEU A 36 12.89 13.56 35.73
CA LEU A 36 11.88 13.50 34.68
C LEU A 36 11.45 12.06 34.38
N ALA A 37 12.41 11.13 34.34
CA ALA A 37 12.13 9.72 34.14
C ALA A 37 11.25 9.17 35.27
N GLN A 38 11.57 9.51 36.53
CA GLN A 38 10.76 9.09 37.68
C GLN A 38 9.31 9.58 37.56
N LYS A 39 9.09 10.81 37.09
CA LYS A 39 7.76 11.34 36.80
C LYS A 39 7.04 10.54 35.72
N TYR A 40 7.73 10.21 34.62
CA TYR A 40 7.12 9.51 33.48
C TYR A 40 6.87 8.02 33.73
N VAL A 41 7.63 7.37 34.59
CA VAL A 41 7.34 6.00 35.04
C VAL A 41 5.96 5.94 35.69
N SER A 42 5.57 6.92 36.51
CA SER A 42 4.24 6.94 37.12
C SER A 42 3.09 7.13 36.12
N ALA A 43 3.38 7.64 34.92
CA ALA A 43 2.40 7.90 33.87
C ALA A 43 2.42 6.84 32.76
N THR A 44 3.31 5.85 32.82
CA THR A 44 3.51 4.85 31.77
C THR A 44 3.62 3.45 32.37
N GLU A 45 3.56 2.43 31.52
CA GLU A 45 3.74 1.03 31.94
C GLU A 45 5.23 0.61 31.88
N PHE A 46 6.15 1.54 31.62
CA PHE A 46 7.56 1.26 31.38
C PHE A 46 8.37 1.31 32.67
N THR A 47 9.46 0.54 32.70
CA THR A 47 10.41 0.57 33.83
C THR A 47 11.24 1.85 33.82
N LEU A 48 11.81 2.21 34.98
CA LEU A 48 12.65 3.40 35.08
C LEU A 48 13.86 3.35 34.15
N GLU A 49 14.49 2.18 34.02
CA GLU A 49 15.65 1.99 33.14
C GLU A 49 15.30 2.21 31.66
N GLU A 50 14.16 1.67 31.23
CA GLU A 50 13.65 1.86 29.87
C GLU A 50 13.34 3.33 29.57
N VAL A 51 12.70 4.03 30.51
CA VAL A 51 12.37 5.45 30.37
C VAL A 51 13.64 6.30 30.29
N ILE A 52 14.61 6.08 31.19
CA ILE A 52 15.89 6.80 31.16
C ILE A 52 16.61 6.57 29.83
N SER A 53 16.78 5.31 29.42
CA SER A 53 17.45 4.96 28.16
C SER A 53 16.77 5.60 26.95
N THR A 54 15.44 5.63 26.95
CA THR A 54 14.67 6.21 25.84
C THR A 54 14.72 7.74 25.85
N LEU A 55 14.63 8.40 27.00
CA LEU A 55 14.82 9.85 27.11
C LEU A 55 16.21 10.27 26.65
N GLU A 56 17.24 9.50 27.00
CA GLU A 56 18.60 9.72 26.53
C GLU A 56 18.74 9.55 25.01
N SER A 57 18.11 8.54 24.45
CA SER A 57 18.03 8.33 23.00
C SER A 57 17.34 9.51 22.29
N ILE A 58 16.21 9.98 22.82
CA ILE A 58 15.49 11.16 22.30
C ILE A 58 16.36 12.41 22.41
N ARG A 59 17.01 12.64 23.56
CA ARG A 59 17.93 13.76 23.79
C ARG A 59 19.03 13.75 22.73
N ALA A 60 19.74 12.64 22.58
CA ALA A 60 20.81 12.49 21.60
C ALA A 60 20.31 12.74 20.15
N ASP A 61 19.13 12.24 19.78
CA ASP A 61 18.52 12.48 18.47
C ASP A 61 18.18 13.96 18.25
N THR A 62 17.61 14.63 19.24
CA THR A 62 17.22 16.04 19.14
C THR A 62 18.43 16.98 19.10
N SER A 63 19.46 16.73 19.92
CA SER A 63 20.71 17.49 19.90
C SER A 63 21.42 17.36 18.56
N ARG A 64 21.52 16.14 18.00
CA ARG A 64 22.08 15.92 16.65
C ARG A 64 21.34 16.71 15.57
N LYS A 65 20.01 16.77 15.63
CA LYS A 65 19.20 17.53 14.67
C LYS A 65 19.41 19.04 14.81
N ASP A 66 19.54 19.54 16.03
CA ASP A 66 19.83 20.95 16.31
C ASP A 66 21.22 21.35 15.79
N GLU A 67 22.25 20.55 16.09
CA GLU A 67 23.60 20.73 15.54
C GLU A 67 23.59 20.70 13.99
N GLY A 68 22.90 19.73 13.40
CA GLY A 68 22.73 19.64 11.94
C GLY A 68 22.03 20.86 11.34
N ASN A 69 21.07 21.46 12.05
CA ASN A 69 20.38 22.68 11.62
C ASN A 69 21.29 23.91 11.73
N LYS A 70 22.09 24.02 12.80
CA LYS A 70 23.09 25.10 12.96
C LYS A 70 24.13 25.02 11.86
N GLN A 71 24.70 23.84 11.63
CA GLN A 71 25.67 23.61 10.56
C GLN A 71 25.09 23.93 9.18
N PHE A 72 23.83 23.56 8.92
CA PHE A 72 23.17 23.87 7.64
C PHE A 72 23.04 25.38 7.42
N LYS A 73 22.70 26.16 8.47
CA LYS A 73 22.63 27.62 8.39
C LYS A 73 23.99 28.27 8.12
N GLU A 74 25.06 27.73 8.68
CA GLU A 74 26.41 28.28 8.56
C GLU A 74 27.13 27.88 7.27
N THR A 75 26.94 26.64 6.82
CA THR A 75 27.78 26.02 5.77
C THR A 75 26.99 25.55 4.54
N ALA A 76 25.66 25.65 4.56
CA ALA A 76 24.75 25.07 3.56
C ALA A 76 24.89 23.53 3.38
N VAL A 77 25.52 22.84 4.34
CA VAL A 77 25.62 21.38 4.37
C VAL A 77 24.48 20.82 5.21
N ALA A 78 23.58 20.09 4.56
CA ALA A 78 22.44 19.43 5.20
C ALA A 78 22.86 18.08 5.78
N SER A 79 22.22 17.71 6.90
CA SER A 79 22.33 16.36 7.47
C SER A 79 21.12 15.54 7.04
N LEU A 80 21.30 14.39 6.42
CA LEU A 80 20.22 13.50 5.98
C LEU A 80 20.27 12.19 6.78
N GLU A 81 19.11 11.66 7.16
CA GLU A 81 18.98 10.36 7.83
C GLU A 81 18.65 9.29 6.78
N LEU A 82 19.60 8.42 6.47
CA LEU A 82 19.39 7.31 5.56
C LEU A 82 18.87 6.09 6.32
N HIS A 83 17.80 5.52 5.80
CA HIS A 83 17.20 4.28 6.25
C HIS A 83 17.66 3.15 5.34
N LEU A 84 18.62 2.38 5.82
CA LEU A 84 19.25 1.31 5.06
C LEU A 84 18.39 0.04 5.06
N PRO A 85 18.41 -0.76 3.97
CA PRO A 85 17.77 -2.06 3.95
C PRO A 85 18.40 -2.98 5.00
N LYS A 86 17.62 -3.95 5.49
CA LYS A 86 18.14 -4.98 6.39
C LYS A 86 18.99 -5.96 5.59
N THR A 87 20.31 -5.88 5.70
CA THR A 87 21.25 -6.87 5.17
C THR A 87 22.09 -7.44 6.31
N THR A 88 22.64 -8.64 6.11
CA THR A 88 23.50 -9.34 7.07
C THR A 88 24.74 -8.54 7.47
N GLU A 89 25.23 -7.67 6.59
CA GLU A 89 26.46 -6.89 6.78
C GLU A 89 26.22 -5.55 7.48
N ILE A 90 25.00 -5.00 7.40
CA ILE A 90 24.68 -3.66 7.90
C ILE A 90 24.15 -3.74 9.33
N LYS A 91 25.03 -3.44 10.29
CA LYS A 91 24.71 -3.43 11.73
C LYS A 91 23.77 -2.29 12.15
N LYS A 92 23.80 -1.15 11.43
CA LYS A 92 22.98 0.05 11.74
C LYS A 92 21.95 0.29 10.64
N LYS A 93 20.66 0.17 10.96
CA LYS A 93 19.55 0.45 10.04
C LYS A 93 19.41 1.92 9.66
N LYS A 94 19.98 2.82 10.47
CA LYS A 94 19.89 4.27 10.31
C LYS A 94 21.27 4.87 10.40
N VAL A 95 21.62 5.70 9.42
CA VAL A 95 22.92 6.35 9.33
C VAL A 95 22.71 7.80 8.92
N GLN A 96 23.63 8.68 9.33
CA GLN A 96 23.60 10.08 8.91
C GLN A 96 24.62 10.31 7.82
N ILE A 97 24.21 11.01 6.77
CA ILE A 97 25.10 11.48 5.71
C ILE A 97 25.01 13.01 5.62
N LYS A 98 26.16 13.67 5.51
CA LYS A 98 26.24 15.13 5.33
C LYS A 98 26.46 15.45 3.85
N THR A 99 25.62 16.30 3.30
CA THR A 99 25.73 16.71 1.89
C THR A 99 25.07 18.06 1.66
N LYS A 100 25.52 18.77 0.61
CA LYS A 100 24.76 19.91 0.08
C LYS A 100 23.48 19.42 -0.60
N LEU A 101 22.47 20.29 -0.69
CA LEU A 101 21.18 19.97 -1.31
C LEU A 101 21.12 20.34 -2.80
N ASP A 102 22.13 21.04 -3.32
CA ASP A 102 22.26 21.45 -4.72
C ASP A 102 22.84 20.36 -5.64
N ILE A 103 23.27 19.22 -5.08
CA ILE A 103 23.71 18.05 -5.84
C ILE A 103 22.51 17.31 -6.44
N THR A 104 22.74 16.52 -7.49
CA THR A 104 21.71 15.63 -8.01
C THR A 104 21.57 14.37 -7.15
N THR A 105 20.43 13.71 -7.34
CA THR A 105 20.16 12.40 -6.74
C THR A 105 21.18 11.36 -7.19
N GLN A 106 21.70 11.44 -8.42
CA GLN A 106 22.72 10.52 -8.92
C GLN A 106 24.06 10.67 -8.19
N GLU A 107 24.49 11.89 -7.88
CA GLU A 107 25.69 12.10 -7.05
C GLU A 107 25.50 11.55 -5.63
N LEU A 108 24.32 11.75 -5.04
CA LEU A 108 24.03 11.16 -3.72
C LEU A 108 24.06 9.62 -3.77
N LYS A 109 23.46 9.02 -4.80
CA LYS A 109 23.51 7.56 -5.02
C LYS A 109 24.94 7.07 -5.17
N LYS A 110 25.82 7.79 -5.88
CA LYS A 110 27.23 7.42 -6.01
C LYS A 110 27.93 7.35 -4.64
N ARG A 111 27.75 8.35 -3.79
CA ARG A 111 28.32 8.36 -2.44
C ARG A 111 27.80 7.21 -1.58
N ILE A 112 26.49 6.97 -1.60
CA ILE A 112 25.87 5.86 -0.87
C ILE A 112 26.37 4.50 -1.39
N SER A 113 26.59 4.37 -2.70
CA SER A 113 27.16 3.17 -3.32
C SER A 113 28.60 2.93 -2.88
N GLU A 114 29.43 3.98 -2.80
CA GLU A 114 30.82 3.90 -2.37
C GLU A 114 30.94 3.54 -0.89
N GLU A 115 30.06 4.09 -0.04
CA GLU A 115 30.12 3.89 1.41
C GLU A 115 29.48 2.56 1.86
N TYR A 116 28.38 2.14 1.23
CA TYR A 116 27.58 0.98 1.67
C TYR A 116 27.53 -0.18 0.67
N GLY A 117 28.19 -0.06 -0.50
CA GLY A 117 28.32 -1.14 -1.48
C GLY A 117 27.07 -1.45 -2.32
N PHE A 118 26.00 -0.65 -2.22
CA PHE A 118 24.77 -0.89 -3.00
C PHE A 118 24.98 -0.57 -4.48
N LYS A 119 24.61 -1.52 -5.36
CA LYS A 119 24.74 -1.35 -6.82
C LYS A 119 23.46 -0.81 -7.48
N HIS A 120 22.33 -1.48 -7.25
CA HIS A 120 21.04 -1.17 -7.86
C HIS A 120 20.01 -0.85 -6.78
N PHE A 121 19.80 0.44 -6.53
CA PHE A 121 18.88 0.91 -5.50
C PHE A 121 18.22 2.22 -5.89
N ASN A 122 17.09 2.51 -5.27
CA ASN A 122 16.34 3.76 -5.37
C ASN A 122 16.31 4.47 -4.02
N LEU A 123 16.14 5.79 -4.06
CA LEU A 123 15.98 6.63 -2.88
C LEU A 123 14.52 7.07 -2.80
N ILE A 124 13.88 6.83 -1.65
CA ILE A 124 12.48 7.18 -1.42
C ILE A 124 12.40 8.26 -0.34
N LEU A 125 11.71 9.35 -0.64
CA LEU A 125 11.36 10.41 0.29
C LEU A 125 9.83 10.55 0.33
N THR A 126 9.23 10.38 1.52
CA THR A 126 7.78 10.58 1.74
C THR A 126 6.91 9.94 0.65
N GLY A 127 7.15 8.66 0.36
CA GLY A 127 6.37 7.93 -0.64
C GLY A 127 6.74 8.17 -2.10
N LYS A 128 7.73 9.02 -2.40
CA LYS A 128 8.14 9.33 -3.78
C LYS A 128 9.57 8.86 -4.04
N THR A 129 9.78 8.24 -5.19
CA THR A 129 11.11 7.89 -5.67
C THR A 129 11.82 9.13 -6.20
N LEU A 130 13.01 9.42 -5.70
CA LEU A 130 13.83 10.54 -6.16
C LEU A 130 14.37 10.26 -7.57
N SER A 131 14.20 11.23 -8.45
CA SER A 131 14.65 11.22 -9.84
C SER A 131 16.17 11.43 -9.92
N PRO A 132 16.94 10.52 -10.55
CA PRO A 132 18.40 10.60 -10.61
C PRO A 132 18.95 11.93 -11.13
N GLY A 133 18.34 12.50 -12.18
CA GLY A 133 18.82 13.72 -12.83
C GLY A 133 18.37 15.04 -12.20
N LYS A 134 17.57 15.02 -11.12
CA LYS A 134 17.11 16.24 -10.44
C LYS A 134 17.90 16.50 -9.17
N ARG A 135 17.98 17.77 -8.77
CA ARG A 135 18.62 18.18 -7.51
C ARG A 135 17.82 17.68 -6.30
N LEU A 136 18.47 17.60 -5.15
CA LEU A 136 17.80 17.18 -3.92
C LEU A 136 16.80 18.24 -3.44
N ASP A 137 17.18 19.52 -3.46
CA ASP A 137 16.31 20.63 -3.07
C ASP A 137 15.05 20.78 -3.94
N GLU A 138 15.19 20.59 -5.26
CA GLU A 138 14.07 20.56 -6.24
C GLU A 138 13.04 19.47 -5.94
N GLN A 139 13.42 18.44 -5.18
CA GLN A 139 12.60 17.29 -4.85
C GLN A 139 12.14 17.30 -3.39
N ASN A 140 12.15 18.47 -2.75
CA ASN A 140 11.75 18.70 -1.36
C ASN A 140 12.63 18.00 -0.32
N VAL A 141 13.86 17.62 -0.68
CA VAL A 141 14.83 17.18 0.33
C VAL A 141 15.27 18.40 1.14
N LYS A 142 15.05 18.34 2.45
CA LYS A 142 15.43 19.36 3.43
C LYS A 142 16.49 18.80 4.40
N SER A 143 17.14 19.68 5.16
CA SER A 143 17.96 19.22 6.30
C SER A 143 17.11 18.37 7.25
N ASN A 144 17.71 17.31 7.78
CA ASN A 144 17.12 16.26 8.60
C ASN A 144 16.02 15.43 7.91
N SER A 145 15.97 15.41 6.57
CA SER A 145 15.06 14.52 5.84
C SER A 145 15.44 13.07 6.04
N LYS A 146 14.41 12.21 6.14
CA LYS A 146 14.55 10.76 6.21
C LYS A 146 14.40 10.17 4.82
N ILE A 147 15.43 9.51 4.32
CA ILE A 147 15.46 8.92 2.98
C ILE A 147 15.62 7.42 3.12
N MET A 148 14.68 6.67 2.55
CA MET A 148 14.75 5.22 2.49
C MET A 148 15.58 4.76 1.29
N VAL A 149 16.53 3.86 1.55
CA VAL A 149 17.31 3.17 0.52
C VAL A 149 16.60 1.87 0.18
N LEU A 150 16.05 1.80 -1.03
CA LEU A 150 15.34 0.64 -1.55
C LEU A 150 16.23 -0.13 -2.54
N VAL A 151 16.82 -1.25 -2.11
CA VAL A 151 17.65 -2.10 -2.98
C VAL A 151 16.75 -2.96 -3.85
N VAL A 152 16.78 -2.72 -5.17
CA VAL A 152 15.87 -3.38 -6.12
C VAL A 152 16.41 -4.76 -6.56
N SER A 153 17.72 -4.99 -6.39
CA SER A 153 18.37 -6.27 -6.67
C SER A 153 19.19 -6.72 -5.46
N SER A 154 18.75 -7.76 -4.76
CA SER A 154 19.53 -8.37 -3.68
C SER A 154 20.52 -9.39 -4.23
N GLU A 155 21.70 -9.49 -3.64
CA GLU A 155 22.71 -10.51 -3.97
C GLU A 155 22.22 -11.97 -3.87
N GLN A 156 21.05 -12.22 -3.27
CA GLN A 156 20.40 -13.53 -3.26
C GLN A 156 19.99 -14.01 -4.68
N GLU A 157 19.88 -13.12 -5.67
CA GLU A 157 19.68 -13.51 -7.06
C GLU A 157 20.97 -13.97 -7.74
N LYS A 158 22.17 -13.72 -7.16
CA LYS A 158 23.44 -14.18 -7.75
C LYS A 158 23.52 -15.71 -7.82
N THR A 159 22.97 -16.44 -6.85
CA THR A 159 23.12 -17.91 -6.82
C THR A 159 22.24 -18.61 -7.86
N GLU A 160 21.11 -18.01 -8.26
CA GLU A 160 20.31 -18.51 -9.40
C GLU A 160 20.77 -17.95 -10.75
N MET A 161 21.35 -16.73 -10.77
CA MET A 161 21.87 -16.12 -12.00
C MET A 161 23.18 -16.72 -12.51
N LEU A 162 23.98 -17.36 -11.64
CA LEU A 162 25.22 -18.04 -12.06
C LEU A 162 24.98 -19.28 -12.96
N LYS A 163 23.74 -19.73 -13.14
CA LYS A 163 23.38 -20.77 -14.12
C LYS A 163 22.82 -20.22 -15.45
N ASN A 164 22.67 -18.91 -15.60
CA ASN A 164 22.15 -18.28 -16.82
C ASN A 164 22.88 -16.97 -17.12
N GLU A 165 24.14 -17.08 -17.53
CA GLU A 165 25.00 -15.92 -17.88
C GLU A 165 24.62 -15.21 -19.20
N GLU A 166 23.48 -15.53 -19.81
CA GLU A 166 22.89 -14.77 -20.92
C GLU A 166 21.73 -13.85 -20.48
N LYS A 167 21.37 -13.84 -19.20
CA LYS A 167 20.26 -13.04 -18.63
C LYS A 167 20.68 -11.79 -17.86
N THR A 168 21.96 -11.46 -17.80
CA THR A 168 22.48 -10.34 -16.99
C THR A 168 22.16 -8.94 -17.56
N ARG A 169 21.47 -8.87 -18.71
CA ARG A 169 20.86 -7.64 -19.26
C ARG A 169 19.37 -7.46 -18.90
N GLN A 170 18.72 -8.46 -18.30
CA GLN A 170 17.25 -8.59 -18.33
C GLN A 170 16.46 -7.87 -17.21
N GLN A 171 17.08 -7.29 -16.18
CA GLN A 171 16.32 -6.76 -15.02
C GLN A 171 16.00 -5.26 -15.09
N ASP A 172 16.95 -4.41 -15.49
CA ASP A 172 16.62 -3.03 -15.92
C ASP A 172 15.69 -3.09 -17.16
N GLU A 173 15.88 -4.08 -18.02
CA GLU A 173 14.96 -4.40 -19.11
C GLU A 173 13.61 -4.91 -18.62
N GLY A 174 13.50 -5.66 -17.51
CA GLY A 174 12.22 -6.20 -17.04
C GLY A 174 11.27 -5.11 -16.55
N PHE A 175 11.82 -4.13 -15.84
CA PHE A 175 11.12 -2.92 -15.44
C PHE A 175 10.70 -2.09 -16.67
N GLN A 176 11.65 -1.77 -17.56
CA GLN A 176 11.40 -1.03 -18.81
C GLN A 176 10.47 -1.77 -19.78
N ARG A 177 10.51 -3.10 -19.81
CA ARG A 177 9.66 -3.96 -20.66
C ARG A 177 8.24 -4.01 -20.13
N THR A 178 8.06 -4.03 -18.82
CA THR A 178 6.72 -3.93 -18.21
C THR A 178 6.12 -2.56 -18.54
N GLN A 179 6.90 -1.49 -18.38
CA GLN A 179 6.49 -0.13 -18.74
C GLN A 179 6.16 -0.01 -20.24
N LYS A 180 7.06 -0.44 -21.14
CA LYS A 180 6.84 -0.42 -22.58
C LYS A 180 5.65 -1.28 -23.00
N GLY A 181 5.49 -2.46 -22.40
CA GLY A 181 4.38 -3.37 -22.70
C GLY A 181 3.02 -2.72 -22.38
N PHE A 182 2.87 -2.17 -21.19
CA PHE A 182 1.64 -1.45 -20.84
C PHE A 182 1.47 -0.15 -21.62
N GLN A 183 2.55 0.56 -21.94
CA GLN A 183 2.48 1.76 -22.77
C GLN A 183 1.95 1.44 -24.17
N ILE A 184 2.50 0.41 -24.83
CA ILE A 184 2.03 -0.06 -26.14
C ILE A 184 0.56 -0.45 -26.08
N LEU A 185 0.16 -1.20 -25.05
CA LEU A 185 -1.24 -1.62 -24.88
C LEU A 185 -2.18 -0.43 -24.61
N SER A 186 -1.71 0.59 -23.90
CA SER A 186 -2.47 1.79 -23.57
C SER A 186 -2.65 2.74 -24.76
N GLU A 187 -1.74 2.70 -25.74
CA GLU A 187 -1.79 3.53 -26.94
C GLU A 187 -2.79 3.04 -27.98
N ARG A 188 -3.23 1.77 -27.87
CA ARG A 188 -4.22 1.15 -28.74
C ARG A 188 -5.63 1.52 -28.28
N ASP A 189 -6.48 1.93 -29.21
CA ASP A 189 -7.86 2.38 -28.96
C ASP A 189 -8.93 1.35 -29.37
N GLY A 190 -8.52 0.17 -29.83
CA GLY A 190 -9.43 -0.89 -30.26
C GLY A 190 -10.01 -0.68 -31.67
N SER A 191 -9.48 0.28 -32.45
CA SER A 191 -9.89 0.50 -33.85
C SER A 191 -9.35 -0.55 -34.83
N GLU A 192 -8.33 -1.32 -34.43
CA GLU A 192 -7.71 -2.38 -35.22
C GLU A 192 -8.26 -3.77 -34.86
N ASP A 193 -8.01 -4.76 -35.73
CA ASP A 193 -8.43 -6.15 -35.50
C ASP A 193 -7.85 -6.70 -34.18
N PRO A 194 -8.68 -7.05 -33.18
CA PRO A 194 -8.24 -7.54 -31.88
C PRO A 194 -7.38 -8.81 -31.96
N ALA A 195 -7.54 -9.61 -33.01
CA ALA A 195 -6.76 -10.83 -33.21
C ALA A 195 -5.29 -10.55 -33.54
N THR A 196 -4.99 -9.39 -34.14
CA THR A 196 -3.65 -8.98 -34.55
C THR A 196 -3.08 -7.86 -33.68
N THR A 197 -3.94 -6.97 -33.19
CA THR A 197 -3.58 -5.85 -32.32
C THR A 197 -4.43 -5.87 -31.04
N PRO A 198 -4.03 -6.66 -30.02
CA PRO A 198 -4.77 -6.70 -28.75
C PRO A 198 -4.69 -5.34 -28.04
N PHE A 199 -5.81 -4.88 -27.49
CA PHE A 199 -5.93 -3.63 -26.73
C PHE A 199 -6.51 -3.90 -25.33
N LEU A 200 -6.44 -2.90 -24.46
CA LEU A 200 -7.02 -2.98 -23.11
C LEU A 200 -8.19 -2.02 -23.00
N GLU A 201 -9.38 -2.58 -22.77
CA GLU A 201 -10.58 -1.83 -22.45
C GLU A 201 -10.78 -1.75 -20.94
N ILE A 202 -11.21 -0.59 -20.45
CA ILE A 202 -11.53 -0.39 -19.03
C ILE A 202 -13.04 -0.49 -18.89
N ALA A 203 -13.48 -1.45 -18.10
CA ALA A 203 -14.89 -1.69 -17.83
C ALA A 203 -15.23 -1.49 -16.35
N ASP A 204 -16.52 -1.28 -16.07
CA ASP A 204 -17.07 -1.30 -14.71
C ASP A 204 -17.19 -2.74 -14.17
N GLN A 205 -17.77 -2.86 -12.97
CA GLN A 205 -17.94 -4.15 -12.29
C GLN A 205 -18.87 -5.13 -13.03
N LYS A 206 -19.69 -4.62 -13.95
CA LYS A 206 -20.63 -5.39 -14.78
C LYS A 206 -20.08 -5.66 -16.18
N GLY A 207 -18.82 -5.27 -16.46
CA GLY A 207 -18.20 -5.43 -17.77
C GLY A 207 -18.59 -4.35 -18.79
N ASN A 208 -19.29 -3.28 -18.37
CA ASN A 208 -19.63 -2.19 -19.29
C ASN A 208 -18.43 -1.26 -19.49
N PRO A 209 -18.08 -0.90 -20.73
CA PRO A 209 -16.97 0.03 -21.00
C PRO A 209 -17.18 1.40 -20.34
N LEU A 210 -16.13 1.89 -19.66
CA LEU A 210 -16.14 3.21 -19.03
C LEU A 210 -15.69 4.29 -20.03
N GLN A 211 -16.52 5.32 -20.17
CA GLN A 211 -16.17 6.50 -20.96
C GLN A 211 -15.20 7.39 -20.18
N ILE A 212 -13.91 7.26 -20.47
CA ILE A 212 -12.82 7.96 -19.78
C ILE A 212 -11.94 8.68 -20.84
N PRO A 213 -11.48 9.91 -20.58
CA PRO A 213 -10.56 10.60 -21.48
C PRO A 213 -9.31 9.76 -21.80
N ASP A 214 -8.80 9.82 -23.03
CA ASP A 214 -7.66 8.99 -23.48
C ASP A 214 -6.43 9.09 -22.57
N SER A 215 -6.11 10.29 -22.09
CA SER A 215 -4.97 10.52 -21.20
C SER A 215 -5.13 9.80 -19.87
N GLU A 216 -6.35 9.76 -19.32
CA GLU A 216 -6.67 9.09 -18.08
C GLU A 216 -6.80 7.57 -18.27
N ARG A 217 -7.38 7.12 -19.40
CA ARG A 217 -7.39 5.69 -19.77
C ARG A 217 -5.96 5.14 -19.79
N LYS A 218 -5.04 5.85 -20.44
CA LYS A 218 -3.63 5.46 -20.51
C LYS A 218 -2.97 5.38 -19.15
N ALA A 219 -3.16 6.41 -18.33
CA ALA A 219 -2.63 6.44 -16.97
C ALA A 219 -3.20 5.29 -16.12
N LEU A 220 -4.51 5.02 -16.22
CA LEU A 220 -5.17 3.97 -15.46
C LEU A 220 -4.70 2.57 -15.86
N ILE A 221 -4.56 2.29 -17.17
CA ILE A 221 -3.98 1.02 -17.67
C ILE A 221 -2.59 0.78 -17.10
N LEU A 222 -1.72 1.80 -17.15
CA LEU A 222 -0.38 1.73 -16.59
C LEU A 222 -0.43 1.50 -15.07
N ALA A 223 -1.30 2.23 -14.37
CA ALA A 223 -1.46 2.13 -12.92
C ALA A 223 -1.87 0.72 -12.48
N MET A 224 -2.89 0.15 -13.12
CA MET A 224 -3.37 -1.21 -12.87
C MET A 224 -2.31 -2.25 -13.21
N GLY A 225 -1.61 -2.08 -14.33
CA GLY A 225 -0.54 -2.98 -14.75
C GLY A 225 0.62 -3.03 -13.75
N PHE A 226 1.08 -1.87 -13.28
CA PHE A 226 2.11 -1.78 -12.24
C PHE A 226 1.62 -2.33 -10.89
N HIS A 227 0.38 -2.06 -10.52
CA HIS A 227 -0.22 -2.57 -9.27
C HIS A 227 -0.25 -4.10 -9.28
N GLU A 228 -0.73 -4.73 -10.36
CA GLU A 228 -0.77 -6.18 -10.47
C GLU A 228 0.62 -6.81 -10.45
N LYS A 229 1.57 -6.20 -11.16
CA LYS A 229 2.98 -6.63 -11.11
C LYS A 229 3.54 -6.55 -9.68
N GLY A 230 3.23 -5.47 -8.96
CA GLY A 230 3.56 -5.30 -7.55
C GLY A 230 2.98 -6.41 -6.68
N ARG A 231 1.69 -6.73 -6.83
CA ARG A 231 1.02 -7.83 -6.10
C ARG A 231 1.66 -9.19 -6.37
N ALA A 232 2.00 -9.47 -7.63
CA ALA A 232 2.70 -10.71 -8.00
C ALA A 232 4.07 -10.84 -7.30
N LEU A 233 4.81 -9.73 -7.16
CA LEU A 233 6.08 -9.69 -6.43
C LEU A 233 5.88 -9.81 -4.91
N MET A 234 4.82 -9.21 -4.34
CA MET A 234 4.46 -9.39 -2.94
C MET A 234 4.16 -10.86 -2.61
N LYS A 235 3.44 -11.58 -3.49
CA LYS A 235 3.18 -13.03 -3.34
C LYS A 235 4.47 -13.84 -3.29
N LYS A 236 5.49 -13.42 -4.06
CA LYS A 236 6.86 -13.99 -4.04
C LYS A 236 7.74 -13.49 -2.89
N ARG A 237 7.19 -12.70 -1.95
CA ARG A 237 7.92 -12.06 -0.83
C ARG A 237 9.03 -11.09 -1.26
N ASN A 238 9.10 -10.71 -2.54
CA ASN A 238 10.02 -9.68 -3.01
C ASN A 238 9.39 -8.29 -2.80
N HIS A 239 9.31 -7.89 -1.53
CA HIS A 239 8.66 -6.63 -1.13
C HIS A 239 9.39 -5.39 -1.63
N SER A 240 10.71 -5.48 -1.86
CA SER A 240 11.50 -4.36 -2.35
C SER A 240 11.16 -4.02 -3.81
N ALA A 241 11.24 -5.02 -4.70
CA ALA A 241 10.85 -4.84 -6.09
C ALA A 241 9.35 -4.54 -6.22
N ALA A 242 8.51 -5.14 -5.38
CA ALA A 242 7.08 -4.83 -5.34
C ALA A 242 6.85 -3.35 -5.05
N LEU A 243 7.47 -2.80 -3.99
CA LEU A 243 7.31 -1.39 -3.62
C LEU A 243 7.70 -0.44 -4.76
N SER A 244 8.77 -0.76 -5.52
CA SER A 244 9.15 0.05 -6.68
C SER A 244 8.05 0.14 -7.75
N HIS A 245 7.31 -0.94 -8.00
CA HIS A 245 6.21 -0.95 -8.96
C HIS A 245 4.95 -0.27 -8.37
N LEU A 246 4.65 -0.51 -7.10
CA LEU A 246 3.50 0.09 -6.42
C LEU A 246 3.60 1.62 -6.36
N LEU A 247 4.78 2.19 -6.13
CA LEU A 247 4.96 3.65 -6.13
C LEU A 247 4.77 4.27 -7.52
N GLN A 248 5.02 3.53 -8.59
CA GLN A 248 4.73 4.00 -9.94
C GLN A 248 3.26 3.88 -10.30
N ALA A 249 2.61 2.81 -9.84
CA ALA A 249 1.16 2.72 -9.89
C ALA A 249 0.55 3.95 -9.21
N ASP A 250 1.06 4.35 -8.04
CA ASP A 250 0.59 5.53 -7.29
C ASP A 250 0.80 6.82 -8.10
N GLU A 251 1.96 6.98 -8.73
CA GLU A 251 2.21 8.13 -9.62
C GLU A 251 1.24 8.17 -10.82
N GLN A 252 0.95 7.03 -11.45
CA GLN A 252 0.01 6.98 -12.57
C GLN A 252 -1.44 7.21 -12.12
N PHE A 253 -1.88 6.62 -11.00
CA PHE A 253 -3.20 6.91 -10.44
C PHE A 253 -3.38 8.39 -10.14
N ASN A 254 -2.35 9.08 -9.64
CA ASN A 254 -2.40 10.51 -9.37
C ASN A 254 -2.52 11.39 -10.63
N LYS A 255 -2.37 10.82 -11.84
CA LYS A 255 -2.66 11.52 -13.11
C LYS A 255 -4.12 11.40 -13.52
N CYS A 256 -4.87 10.46 -12.96
CA CYS A 256 -6.30 10.33 -13.19
C CYS A 256 -7.06 11.41 -12.41
N ASN A 257 -8.21 11.85 -12.92
CA ASN A 257 -8.98 12.89 -12.26
C ASN A 257 -9.60 12.38 -10.95
N SER A 258 -9.96 13.32 -10.07
CA SER A 258 -10.52 12.95 -8.77
C SER A 258 -11.91 12.31 -8.86
N ALA A 259 -12.67 12.50 -9.95
CA ALA A 259 -14.01 11.92 -10.10
C ALA A 259 -13.97 10.41 -10.32
N LEU A 260 -13.08 9.95 -11.20
CA LEU A 260 -12.83 8.52 -11.43
C LEU A 260 -12.23 7.85 -10.18
N LEU A 261 -11.24 8.50 -9.53
CA LEU A 261 -10.65 8.02 -8.28
C LEU A 261 -11.62 8.05 -7.09
N LYS A 262 -12.77 8.74 -7.19
CA LYS A 262 -13.81 8.78 -6.16
C LYS A 262 -14.75 7.57 -6.23
N THR A 263 -14.77 6.86 -7.36
CA THR A 263 -15.75 5.79 -7.62
C THR A 263 -15.13 4.41 -7.65
N VAL A 264 -13.80 4.29 -7.64
CA VAL A 264 -13.09 3.01 -7.70
C VAL A 264 -12.22 2.80 -6.45
N ASP A 265 -12.24 1.59 -5.92
CA ASP A 265 -11.47 1.18 -4.74
C ASP A 265 -10.02 0.80 -5.04
N ASN A 266 -9.66 0.59 -6.32
CA ASN A 266 -8.31 0.14 -6.74
C ASN A 266 -7.20 1.03 -6.15
N TYR A 267 -7.40 2.34 -6.13
CA TYR A 267 -6.44 3.28 -5.56
C TYR A 267 -6.25 3.06 -4.05
N ALA A 268 -7.33 2.78 -3.32
CA ALA A 268 -7.29 2.49 -1.89
C ALA A 268 -6.56 1.17 -1.60
N VAL A 269 -6.83 0.14 -2.40
CA VAL A 269 -6.14 -1.15 -2.32
C VAL A 269 -4.64 -0.98 -2.56
N LEU A 270 -4.25 -0.16 -3.53
CA LEU A 270 -2.85 0.19 -3.76
C LEU A 270 -2.21 0.83 -2.53
N GLN A 271 -2.90 1.79 -1.87
CA GLN A 271 -2.37 2.41 -0.66
C GLN A 271 -2.12 1.38 0.45
N LEU A 272 -3.03 0.41 0.64
CA LEU A 272 -2.83 -0.69 1.59
C LEU A 272 -1.60 -1.54 1.23
N ASP A 273 -1.42 -1.86 -0.05
CA ASP A 273 -0.29 -2.68 -0.52
C ASP A 273 1.06 -1.97 -0.33
N VAL A 274 1.12 -0.65 -0.56
CA VAL A 274 2.31 0.17 -0.29
C VAL A 274 2.68 0.14 1.20
N VAL A 275 1.71 0.38 2.08
CA VAL A 275 1.94 0.39 3.53
C VAL A 275 2.32 -1.01 4.03
N TRP A 276 1.74 -2.06 3.46
CA TRP A 276 2.16 -3.43 3.72
C TRP A 276 3.63 -3.66 3.35
N CYS A 277 4.08 -3.17 2.20
CA CYS A 277 5.49 -3.23 1.82
C CYS A 277 6.39 -2.45 2.79
N TYR A 278 5.98 -1.29 3.29
CA TYR A 278 6.74 -0.58 4.34
C TYR A 278 6.89 -1.41 5.61
N GLN A 279 5.83 -2.09 6.04
CA GLN A 279 5.88 -2.99 7.17
C GLN A 279 6.79 -4.19 6.92
N ALA A 280 6.65 -4.86 5.76
CA ALA A 280 7.45 -6.02 5.41
C ALA A 280 8.96 -5.68 5.31
N LEU A 281 9.29 -4.47 4.86
CA LEU A 281 10.67 -3.96 4.79
C LEU A 281 11.18 -3.40 6.13
N GLN A 282 10.33 -3.39 7.18
CA GLN A 282 10.61 -2.82 8.49
C GLN A 282 11.01 -1.33 8.43
N GLN A 283 10.43 -0.60 7.47
CA GLN A 283 10.68 0.83 7.22
C GLN A 283 9.46 1.69 7.54
N LEU A 284 8.62 1.23 8.48
CA LEU A 284 7.48 2.01 8.94
C LEU A 284 7.87 3.39 9.44
N ASP A 285 9.09 3.57 9.99
CA ASP A 285 9.64 4.84 10.51
C ASP A 285 9.63 6.02 9.51
N CYS A 286 9.31 5.77 8.23
CA CYS A 286 8.85 6.78 7.26
C CYS A 286 7.40 7.29 7.53
N LEU A 287 6.87 7.08 8.74
CA LEU A 287 5.46 7.05 9.21
C LEU A 287 4.52 8.16 8.73
N LYS A 288 5.03 9.34 8.34
CA LYS A 288 4.15 10.42 7.87
C LYS A 288 3.36 10.01 6.63
N ASP A 289 4.03 9.38 5.67
CA ASP A 289 3.40 8.95 4.43
C ASP A 289 2.45 7.75 4.68
N ALA A 290 2.85 6.78 5.52
CA ALA A 290 2.02 5.61 5.82
C ALA A 290 0.65 6.00 6.42
N ARG A 291 0.63 7.00 7.32
CA ARG A 291 -0.61 7.53 7.90
C ARG A 291 -1.53 8.10 6.83
N GLU A 292 -1.02 9.04 6.05
CA GLU A 292 -1.80 9.71 5.00
C GLU A 292 -2.36 8.71 3.98
N ARG A 293 -1.57 7.67 3.65
CA ARG A 293 -2.01 6.59 2.75
C ARG A 293 -3.16 5.77 3.34
N LEU A 294 -3.09 5.40 4.62
CA LEU A 294 -4.17 4.67 5.29
C LEU A 294 -5.44 5.52 5.47
N GLU A 295 -5.29 6.82 5.75
CA GLU A 295 -6.43 7.76 5.80
C GLU A 295 -7.10 7.88 4.43
N ARG A 296 -6.33 8.07 3.35
CA ARG A 296 -6.85 8.07 1.97
C ARG A 296 -7.56 6.77 1.61
N ALA A 297 -7.01 5.62 2.05
CA ALA A 297 -7.63 4.32 1.82
C ALA A 297 -8.97 4.20 2.55
N GLU A 298 -9.03 4.56 3.84
CA GLU A 298 -10.25 4.55 4.63
C GLU A 298 -11.33 5.46 4.04
N ASP A 299 -10.98 6.69 3.68
CA ASP A 299 -11.90 7.65 3.07
C ASP A 299 -12.41 7.16 1.72
N CYS A 300 -11.57 6.47 0.95
CA CYS A 300 -11.98 5.88 -0.33
C CYS A 300 -12.93 4.70 -0.12
N PHE A 301 -12.62 3.76 0.78
CA PHE A 301 -13.52 2.64 1.08
C PHE A 301 -14.87 3.11 1.63
N LYS A 302 -14.89 4.11 2.52
CA LYS A 302 -16.14 4.71 3.01
C LYS A 302 -16.98 5.32 1.88
N ARG A 303 -16.35 5.95 0.89
CA ARG A 303 -17.07 6.52 -0.29
C ARG A 303 -17.56 5.44 -1.25
N CYS A 304 -16.73 4.43 -1.52
CA CYS A 304 -17.06 3.35 -2.46
C CYS A 304 -18.13 2.42 -1.88
N TYR A 305 -18.03 2.05 -0.61
CA TYR A 305 -18.87 1.03 0.03
C TYR A 305 -19.95 1.62 0.95
N GLY A 306 -19.93 2.92 1.23
CA GLY A 306 -20.84 3.57 2.17
C GLY A 306 -20.42 3.44 3.63
N GLU A 307 -20.99 4.28 4.50
CA GLU A 307 -20.81 4.10 5.95
C GLU A 307 -21.36 2.75 6.38
N GLN A 308 -20.61 2.02 7.20
CA GLN A 308 -20.90 0.64 7.60
C GLN A 308 -21.17 -0.30 6.42
N GLN A 309 -20.59 -0.03 5.24
CA GLN A 309 -20.76 -0.83 4.02
C GLN A 309 -22.21 -0.87 3.49
N SER A 310 -23.06 0.06 3.91
CA SER A 310 -24.47 0.14 3.52
C SER A 310 -24.70 0.17 2.01
N ARG A 311 -23.84 0.87 1.26
CA ARG A 311 -23.92 0.93 -0.21
C ARG A 311 -23.43 -0.37 -0.85
N LEU A 312 -22.44 -1.05 -0.28
CA LEU A 312 -21.97 -2.35 -0.77
C LEU A 312 -23.04 -3.43 -0.61
N GLN A 313 -23.69 -3.48 0.56
CA GLN A 313 -24.83 -4.37 0.81
C GLN A 313 -25.97 -4.11 -0.18
N GLN A 314 -26.26 -2.85 -0.52
CA GLN A 314 -27.30 -2.50 -1.50
C GLN A 314 -26.95 -2.84 -2.95
N ILE A 315 -25.66 -2.90 -3.31
CA ILE A 315 -25.22 -3.14 -4.69
C ILE A 315 -24.94 -4.63 -4.96
N LYS A 316 -24.39 -5.35 -3.98
CA LYS A 316 -23.95 -6.74 -4.15
C LYS A 316 -24.70 -7.76 -3.29
N GLY A 317 -25.56 -7.35 -2.35
CA GLY A 317 -26.22 -8.27 -1.41
C GLY A 317 -25.29 -8.89 -0.35
N HIS A 318 -23.99 -9.03 -0.65
CA HIS A 318 -22.99 -9.66 0.22
C HIS A 318 -21.68 -8.85 0.32
N THR A 319 -20.93 -8.99 1.44
CA THR A 319 -19.73 -8.14 1.74
C THR A 319 -18.40 -8.87 1.91
N GLY A 320 -18.40 -10.21 1.83
CA GLY A 320 -17.26 -11.01 2.30
C GLY A 320 -15.92 -10.77 1.60
N GLY A 321 -15.92 -10.33 0.34
CA GLY A 321 -14.68 -10.01 -0.40
C GLY A 321 -14.03 -8.71 0.07
N GLU A 322 -14.85 -7.69 0.29
CA GLU A 322 -14.46 -6.35 0.70
C GLU A 322 -14.13 -6.28 2.20
N ASP A 323 -14.73 -7.15 3.02
CA ASP A 323 -14.41 -7.27 4.45
C ASP A 323 -12.93 -7.58 4.70
N VAL A 324 -12.29 -8.33 3.79
CA VAL A 324 -10.84 -8.59 3.84
C VAL A 324 -10.04 -7.28 3.69
N LEU A 325 -10.52 -6.31 2.91
CA LEU A 325 -9.86 -5.02 2.73
C LEU A 325 -9.94 -4.18 4.01
N PHE A 326 -11.10 -4.18 4.69
CA PHE A 326 -11.26 -3.51 5.98
C PHE A 326 -10.44 -4.18 7.08
N LEU A 327 -10.38 -5.51 7.10
CA LEU A 327 -9.51 -6.24 8.02
C LEU A 327 -8.05 -5.81 7.84
N ARG A 328 -7.55 -5.78 6.60
CA ARG A 328 -6.19 -5.32 6.28
C ARG A 328 -5.97 -3.85 6.67
N LEU A 329 -6.94 -2.98 6.41
CA LEU A 329 -6.90 -1.57 6.80
C LEU A 329 -6.77 -1.44 8.33
N TYR A 330 -7.67 -2.05 9.09
CA TYR A 330 -7.68 -1.92 10.56
C TYR A 330 -6.44 -2.54 11.19
N LEU A 331 -5.89 -3.61 10.63
CA LEU A 331 -4.62 -4.19 11.08
C LEU A 331 -3.45 -3.24 10.86
N LEU A 332 -3.38 -2.58 9.71
CA LEU A 332 -2.31 -1.60 9.44
C LEU A 332 -2.50 -0.32 10.27
N GLN A 333 -3.74 0.11 10.47
CA GLN A 333 -4.05 1.27 11.33
C GLN A 333 -3.76 1.00 12.80
N SER A 334 -4.04 -0.20 13.31
CA SER A 334 -3.73 -0.56 14.68
C SER A 334 -2.24 -0.58 14.92
N LEU A 335 -1.48 -1.14 13.96
CA LEU A 335 -0.03 -1.13 13.97
C LEU A 335 0.51 0.31 14.00
N LEU A 336 0.03 1.17 13.10
CA LEU A 336 0.42 2.58 13.06
C LEU A 336 0.11 3.30 14.38
N ALA A 337 -1.10 3.13 14.92
CA ALA A 337 -1.51 3.72 16.19
C ALA A 337 -0.61 3.27 17.34
N TYR A 338 -0.18 2.00 17.34
CA TYR A 338 0.78 1.49 18.31
C TYR A 338 2.14 2.19 18.16
N TYR A 339 2.66 2.31 16.93
CA TYR A 339 3.91 3.05 16.67
C TYR A 339 3.85 4.52 17.11
N ASP A 340 2.68 5.15 17.01
CA ASP A 340 2.46 6.54 17.42
C ASP A 340 2.23 6.71 18.94
N GLY A 341 2.32 5.62 19.72
CA GLY A 341 2.15 5.66 21.16
C GLY A 341 0.68 5.63 21.62
N ASN A 342 -0.29 5.50 20.70
CA ASN A 342 -1.71 5.49 21.02
C ASN A 342 -2.23 4.05 21.21
N LYS A 343 -1.91 3.45 22.37
CA LYS A 343 -2.29 2.07 22.73
C LYS A 343 -3.80 1.84 22.70
N ASN A 344 -4.59 2.82 23.16
CA ASN A 344 -6.06 2.71 23.17
C ASN A 344 -6.65 2.65 21.76
N GLN A 345 -6.18 3.53 20.86
CA GLN A 345 -6.62 3.48 19.46
C GLN A 345 -6.17 2.20 18.77
N ALA A 346 -4.94 1.74 19.03
CA ALA A 346 -4.44 0.47 18.50
C ALA A 346 -5.32 -0.71 18.94
N LEU A 347 -5.68 -0.77 20.23
CA LEU A 347 -6.51 -1.83 20.79
C LEU A 347 -7.94 -1.78 20.25
N ASN A 348 -8.54 -0.59 20.11
CA ASN A 348 -9.85 -0.45 19.49
C ASN A 348 -9.86 -0.94 18.03
N LYS A 349 -8.82 -0.60 17.25
CA LYS A 349 -8.70 -1.09 15.87
C LYS A 349 -8.43 -2.60 15.82
N LEU A 350 -7.66 -3.16 16.76
CA LEU A 350 -7.44 -4.61 16.87
C LEU A 350 -8.72 -5.38 17.20
N ARG A 351 -9.61 -4.85 18.05
CA ARG A 351 -10.92 -5.48 18.30
C ARG A 351 -11.74 -5.63 17.02
N ASN A 352 -11.75 -4.59 16.17
CA ASN A 352 -12.40 -4.67 14.87
C ASN A 352 -11.74 -5.71 13.94
N VAL A 353 -10.41 -5.88 14.04
CA VAL A 353 -9.69 -6.93 13.30
C VAL A 353 -10.09 -8.31 13.80
N GLU A 354 -10.15 -8.53 15.12
CA GLU A 354 -10.54 -9.81 15.71
C GLU A 354 -11.97 -10.20 15.32
N GLU A 355 -12.90 -9.24 15.38
CA GLU A 355 -14.29 -9.43 14.96
C GLU A 355 -14.39 -9.82 13.48
N LEU A 356 -13.79 -9.03 12.57
CA LEU A 356 -13.80 -9.33 11.14
C LEU A 356 -13.07 -10.62 10.82
N TYR A 357 -11.95 -10.90 11.49
CA TYR A 357 -11.19 -12.13 11.29
C TYR A 357 -12.02 -13.35 11.69
N GLY A 358 -12.74 -13.28 12.81
CA GLY A 358 -13.67 -14.33 13.24
C GLY A 358 -14.79 -14.59 12.23
N GLN A 359 -15.32 -13.53 11.60
CA GLN A 359 -16.35 -13.64 10.56
C GLN A 359 -15.81 -14.22 9.23
N LEU A 360 -14.56 -13.90 8.88
CA LEU A 360 -13.93 -14.33 7.63
C LEU A 360 -13.28 -15.73 7.73
N CYS A 361 -12.90 -16.15 8.93
CA CYS A 361 -12.41 -17.50 9.19
C CYS A 361 -13.57 -18.49 9.09
N LEU A 362 -13.48 -19.37 8.11
CA LEU A 362 -14.48 -20.40 7.88
C LEU A 362 -14.41 -21.45 8.96
N ASP A 363 -15.55 -21.68 9.61
CA ASP A 363 -15.75 -22.76 10.55
C ASP A 363 -15.87 -24.09 9.79
N PRO A 364 -14.97 -25.06 10.03
CA PRO A 364 -15.02 -26.38 9.39
C PRO A 364 -16.34 -27.11 9.62
N GLU A 365 -17.00 -26.92 10.76
CA GLU A 365 -18.26 -27.59 11.07
C GLU A 365 -19.40 -27.02 10.22
N LYS A 366 -19.43 -25.70 10.03
CA LYS A 366 -20.40 -25.02 9.16
C LYS A 366 -20.19 -25.36 7.69
N MET A 367 -18.92 -25.49 7.27
CA MET A 367 -18.58 -26.01 5.94
C MET A 367 -19.14 -27.43 5.75
N LEU A 368 -18.95 -28.33 6.72
CA LEU A 368 -19.48 -29.69 6.65
C LEU A 368 -21.01 -29.74 6.60
N GLN A 369 -21.71 -28.82 7.28
CA GLN A 369 -23.16 -28.71 7.22
C GLN A 369 -23.65 -28.40 5.80
N LEU A 370 -23.07 -27.40 5.13
CA LEU A 370 -23.42 -27.07 3.74
C LEU A 370 -23.04 -28.21 2.78
N LEU A 371 -21.87 -28.83 2.95
CA LEU A 371 -21.50 -29.99 2.14
C LEU A 371 -22.50 -31.15 2.29
N ALA A 372 -23.03 -31.37 3.50
CA ALA A 372 -24.05 -32.39 3.76
C ALA A 372 -25.41 -32.08 3.10
N LEU A 373 -25.69 -30.80 2.84
CA LEU A 373 -26.87 -30.35 2.10
C LEU A 373 -26.70 -30.44 0.58
N GLY A 374 -25.51 -30.83 0.10
CA GLY A 374 -25.24 -31.07 -1.32
C GLY A 374 -24.48 -29.95 -2.02
N PHE A 375 -24.12 -28.88 -1.31
CA PHE A 375 -23.27 -27.82 -1.87
C PHE A 375 -21.86 -28.34 -2.13
N SER A 376 -21.22 -27.82 -3.18
CA SER A 376 -19.79 -28.04 -3.40
C SER A 376 -18.95 -27.26 -2.38
N GLU A 377 -17.68 -27.66 -2.21
CA GLU A 377 -16.74 -26.97 -1.34
C GLU A 377 -16.56 -25.49 -1.74
N GLN A 378 -16.61 -25.20 -3.04
CA GLN A 378 -16.49 -23.83 -3.53
C GLN A 378 -17.71 -22.99 -3.15
N GLU A 379 -18.92 -23.51 -3.34
CA GLU A 379 -20.17 -22.82 -3.03
C GLU A 379 -20.32 -22.60 -1.54
N ALA A 380 -20.12 -23.64 -0.72
CA ALA A 380 -20.15 -23.53 0.73
C ALA A 380 -19.16 -22.48 1.24
N ARG A 381 -17.95 -22.43 0.67
CA ARG A 381 -16.91 -21.46 1.01
C ARG A 381 -17.29 -20.03 0.63
N LEU A 382 -17.91 -19.83 -0.53
CA LEU A 382 -18.32 -18.52 -1.01
C LEU A 382 -19.54 -18.01 -0.25
N GLY A 383 -20.58 -18.84 -0.10
CA GLY A 383 -21.79 -18.52 0.65
C GLY A 383 -21.50 -18.18 2.12
N LEU A 384 -20.69 -18.98 2.81
CA LEU A 384 -20.32 -18.65 4.20
C LEU A 384 -19.51 -17.35 4.31
N ARG A 385 -18.69 -17.00 3.32
CA ARG A 385 -17.98 -15.71 3.33
C ARG A 385 -18.93 -14.55 3.06
N ALA A 386 -19.86 -14.73 2.14
CA ALA A 386 -20.88 -13.74 1.80
C ALA A 386 -21.77 -13.42 3.01
N CYS A 387 -22.14 -14.46 3.77
CA CYS A 387 -23.08 -14.39 4.89
C CYS A 387 -22.40 -14.42 6.28
N ARG A 388 -21.12 -14.03 6.37
CA ARG A 388 -20.35 -13.91 7.65
C ARG A 388 -20.43 -15.15 8.55
N GLY A 389 -20.44 -16.33 7.93
CA GLY A 389 -20.50 -17.61 8.61
C GLY A 389 -21.89 -18.01 9.10
N ASN A 390 -22.97 -17.38 8.63
CA ASN A 390 -24.34 -17.85 8.86
C ASN A 390 -24.70 -18.91 7.81
N VAL A 391 -25.05 -20.12 8.26
CA VAL A 391 -25.37 -21.26 7.41
C VAL A 391 -26.73 -21.06 6.72
N GLU A 392 -27.75 -20.62 7.47
CA GLU A 392 -29.11 -20.42 6.95
C GLU A 392 -29.15 -19.32 5.88
N GLU A 393 -28.43 -18.22 6.10
CA GLU A 393 -28.31 -17.16 5.10
C GLU A 393 -27.51 -17.61 3.87
N ALA A 394 -26.48 -18.45 4.06
CA ALA A 394 -25.71 -18.98 2.94
C ALA A 394 -26.54 -19.92 2.06
N GLU A 395 -27.43 -20.72 2.65
CA GLU A 395 -28.41 -21.54 1.93
C GLU A 395 -29.39 -20.69 1.14
N ALA A 396 -29.97 -19.67 1.78
CA ALA A 396 -30.93 -18.76 1.15
C ALA A 396 -30.29 -17.95 0.00
N HIS A 397 -29.06 -17.48 0.19
CA HIS A 397 -28.31 -16.74 -0.82
C HIS A 397 -28.04 -17.57 -2.08
N HIS A 398 -27.70 -18.86 -1.92
CA HIS A 398 -27.48 -19.74 -3.06
C HIS A 398 -28.78 -19.97 -3.84
N ALA A 399 -29.90 -20.22 -3.14
CA ALA A 399 -31.21 -20.37 -3.79
C ALA A 399 -31.65 -19.12 -4.57
N GLU A 400 -31.24 -17.93 -4.12
CA GLU A 400 -31.50 -16.66 -4.82
C GLU A 400 -30.61 -16.50 -6.06
N GLU A 401 -29.31 -16.81 -5.97
CA GLU A 401 -28.38 -16.78 -7.12
C GLU A 401 -28.78 -17.76 -8.23
N GLU A 402 -29.16 -19.01 -7.91
CA GLU A 402 -29.66 -19.96 -8.93
C GLU A 402 -30.92 -19.46 -9.63
N GLY A 403 -31.79 -18.75 -8.89
CA GLY A 403 -33.00 -18.15 -9.44
C GLY A 403 -32.71 -16.99 -10.39
N GLU A 404 -31.76 -16.12 -10.03
CA GLU A 404 -31.32 -14.98 -10.84
C GLU A 404 -30.58 -15.43 -12.10
N GLU A 405 -29.62 -16.35 -11.99
CA GLU A 405 -28.90 -16.91 -13.15
C GLU A 405 -29.84 -17.62 -14.12
N GLY A 406 -30.83 -18.35 -13.59
CA GLY A 406 -31.89 -18.96 -14.39
C GLY A 406 -32.75 -17.94 -15.14
N ALA A 407 -33.07 -16.81 -14.51
CA ALA A 407 -33.84 -15.73 -15.11
C ALA A 407 -33.03 -14.93 -16.14
N GLU A 408 -31.76 -14.64 -15.88
CA GLU A 408 -30.87 -13.97 -16.83
C GLU A 408 -30.58 -14.85 -18.05
N GLY A 409 -30.35 -16.15 -17.85
CA GLY A 409 -30.21 -17.11 -18.94
C GLY A 409 -31.49 -17.24 -19.79
N ALA A 410 -32.66 -17.13 -19.18
CA ALA A 410 -33.94 -17.09 -19.91
C ALA A 410 -34.10 -15.80 -20.73
N ARG A 411 -33.73 -14.64 -20.16
CA ARG A 411 -33.74 -13.34 -20.87
C ARG A 411 -32.76 -13.29 -22.02
N ALA A 412 -31.53 -13.78 -21.83
CA ALA A 412 -30.54 -13.86 -22.90
C ALA A 412 -31.03 -14.76 -24.06
N ARG A 413 -31.71 -15.87 -23.74
CA ARG A 413 -32.32 -16.74 -24.76
C ARG A 413 -33.53 -16.11 -25.45
N GLU A 414 -34.31 -15.26 -24.77
CA GLU A 414 -35.39 -14.48 -25.38
C GLU A 414 -34.86 -13.36 -26.30
N GLU A 415 -33.75 -12.71 -25.92
CA GLU A 415 -33.08 -11.70 -26.76
C GLU A 415 -32.38 -12.33 -27.99
N GLU A 416 -31.91 -13.57 -27.89
CA GLU A 416 -31.34 -14.34 -29.00
C GLU A 416 -32.38 -15.09 -29.85
N ALA A 417 -33.65 -15.13 -29.44
CA ALA A 417 -34.70 -15.78 -30.22
C ALA A 417 -35.09 -14.91 -31.44
N PRO A 418 -34.93 -15.40 -32.69
CA PRO A 418 -35.34 -14.63 -33.85
C PRO A 418 -36.86 -14.47 -33.84
N SER A 419 -37.32 -13.21 -33.95
CA SER A 419 -38.71 -12.81 -34.09
C SER A 419 -39.40 -13.61 -35.21
N ALA A 420 -40.01 -14.74 -34.85
CA ALA A 420 -40.77 -15.56 -35.77
C ALA A 420 -42.19 -15.01 -35.84
N GLY A 421 -42.44 -14.23 -36.89
CA GLY A 421 -43.77 -14.06 -37.46
C GLY A 421 -44.32 -12.64 -37.38
N HIS A 422 -44.34 -11.96 -38.53
CA HIS A 422 -45.56 -11.35 -39.06
C HIS A 422 -45.56 -11.51 -40.59
N GLN A 423 -46.57 -12.24 -41.08
CA GLN A 423 -46.91 -12.40 -42.48
C GLN A 423 -47.37 -11.06 -43.07
N HIS A 424 -47.06 -10.76 -44.34
CA HIS A 424 -48.10 -10.36 -45.30
C HIS A 424 -47.65 -10.29 -46.77
N SER A 425 -48.42 -11.01 -47.59
CA SER A 425 -49.01 -10.62 -48.89
C SER A 425 -48.14 -10.08 -50.04
N GLY A 426 -48.11 -10.87 -51.12
CA GLY A 426 -48.81 -10.50 -52.37
C GLY A 426 -48.12 -9.54 -53.34
N GLY A 427 -47.96 -10.00 -54.59
CA GLY A 427 -48.20 -9.14 -55.76
C GLY A 427 -47.06 -8.94 -56.77
N ALA A 428 -47.07 -9.78 -57.82
CA ALA A 428 -46.98 -9.49 -59.26
C ALA A 428 -46.12 -8.35 -59.87
N GLY A 429 -45.47 -8.68 -60.99
CA GLY A 429 -45.14 -7.79 -62.14
C GLY A 429 -43.68 -7.89 -62.61
N LEU A 430 -43.35 -8.64 -63.67
CA LEU A 430 -43.13 -8.18 -65.08
C LEU A 430 -42.17 -6.98 -65.16
N GLN A 431 -41.01 -7.04 -65.84
CA GLN A 431 -40.63 -7.67 -67.11
C GLN A 431 -39.32 -8.46 -67.04
#